data_AF-S8D6F5-F1
#
_entry.id   AF-S8D6F5-F1
#
_cell.length_a   1.000
_cell.length_b   1.000
_cell.length_c   1.000
_cell.angle_alpha   90.00
_cell.angle_beta   90.00
_cell.angle_gamma   90.00
#
_symmetry.space_group_name_H-M   'P 1'
#
loop_
_entity.id
_entity.type
_entity.pdbx_description
1 polymer ?
#
loop_
_entity_poly.entity_id
_entity_poly.type
_entity_poly.pdbx_seq_one_letter_code
_entity_poly.pdbx_strand_id
1 'polypeptide(L)' 'QPSRSNCLAEETAVIWKEGRVIQDICLRLKNVERGEVELQLQWIDLPGSKGL' A
#
# COMPACT_ATOMS: atom_id res chain seq x y z
N GLN A 1 0.61 5.58 9.18
CA GLN A 1 0.81 7.03 9.44
C GLN A 1 1.78 7.71 8.46
N PRO A 2 1.42 8.89 7.90
CA PRO A 2 2.33 9.74 7.12
C PRO A 2 3.52 10.24 7.93
N SER A 3 4.69 10.32 7.29
CA SER A 3 5.91 10.86 7.92
C SER A 3 6.79 11.58 6.90
N ARG A 4 7.75 12.37 7.39
CA ARG A 4 8.75 13.03 6.52
C ARG A 4 9.68 12.03 5.81
N SER A 5 9.79 10.80 6.33
CA SER A 5 10.65 9.75 5.77
C SER A 5 9.92 8.87 4.75
N ASN A 6 8.60 8.94 4.63
CA ASN A 6 7.82 8.13 3.69
C ASN A 6 7.15 8.99 2.60
N CYS A 7 6.39 8.34 1.73
CA CYS A 7 5.64 8.99 0.65
C CYS A 7 4.13 8.95 0.89
N LEU A 8 3.67 8.59 2.09
CA LEU A 8 2.25 8.44 2.36
C LEU A 8 1.59 9.82 2.41
N ALA A 9 0.54 10.03 1.62
CA ALA A 9 -0.29 11.22 1.68
C ALA A 9 -1.25 11.18 2.88
N GLU A 10 -1.72 9.99 3.23
CA GLU A 10 -2.65 9.72 4.33
C GLU A 10 -2.27 8.47 5.14
N GLU A 11 -2.98 8.24 6.23
CA GLU A 11 -2.77 7.02 7.00
C GLU A 11 -3.32 5.79 6.26
N THR A 12 -2.47 4.77 6.13
CA THR A 12 -2.83 3.47 5.59
C THR A 12 -2.82 2.41 6.69
N ALA A 13 -3.70 1.43 6.56
CA ALA A 13 -3.76 0.25 7.42
C ALA A 13 -3.69 -1.02 6.57
N VAL A 14 -2.97 -2.01 7.07
CA VAL A 14 -3.01 -3.39 6.53
C VAL A 14 -4.21 -4.09 7.14
N ILE A 15 -5.11 -4.59 6.30
CA ILE A 15 -6.35 -5.25 6.71
C ILE A 15 -6.42 -6.68 6.20
N TRP A 16 -7.05 -7.55 6.97
CA TRP A 16 -7.41 -8.89 6.53
C TRP A 16 -8.86 -8.87 6.03
N LYS A 17 -9.07 -9.15 4.74
CA LYS A 17 -10.40 -9.14 4.12
C LYS A 17 -10.51 -10.29 3.11
N GLU A 18 -11.60 -11.05 3.21
CA GLU A 18 -11.93 -12.14 2.26
C GLU A 18 -10.80 -13.17 2.08
N GLY A 19 -10.10 -13.49 3.18
CA GLY A 19 -8.97 -14.43 3.15
C GLY A 19 -7.70 -13.88 2.51
N ARG A 20 -7.61 -12.57 2.30
CA ARG A 20 -6.44 -11.90 1.73
C ARG A 20 -5.97 -10.76 2.62
N VAL A 21 -4.68 -10.46 2.55
CA VAL A 21 -4.11 -9.23 3.10
C VAL A 21 -4.30 -8.13 2.06
N ILE A 22 -4.95 -7.04 2.45
CA ILE A 22 -5.19 -5.87 1.60
C ILE A 22 -4.59 -4.63 2.28
N GLN A 23 -4.07 -3.69 1.49
CA GLN A 23 -3.63 -2.39 1.97
C GLN A 23 -3.95 -1.30 0.96
N ASP A 24 -4.80 -0.35 1.34
CA ASP A 24 -5.09 0.86 0.58
C ASP A 24 -4.04 1.93 0.87
N ILE A 25 -3.48 2.55 -0.17
CA ILE A 25 -2.37 3.48 -0.06
C ILE A 25 -2.60 4.68 -0.97
N CYS A 26 -2.53 5.89 -0.40
CA CYS A 26 -2.37 7.12 -1.17
C CYS A 26 -0.94 7.66 -1.01
N LEU A 27 -0.25 7.85 -2.14
CA LEU A 27 1.13 8.31 -2.20
C LEU A 27 1.23 9.74 -2.71
N ARG A 28 2.03 10.57 -2.03
CA ARG A 28 2.42 11.91 -2.47
C ARG A 28 3.64 11.81 -3.39
N LEU A 29 3.53 12.36 -4.61
CA LEU A 29 4.64 12.37 -5.55
C LEU A 29 5.79 13.26 -5.06
N LYS A 30 7.03 12.80 -5.26
CA LYS A 30 8.25 13.57 -4.96
C LYS A 30 8.78 14.24 -6.22
N ASN A 31 9.43 15.40 -6.04
CA ASN A 31 10.07 16.18 -7.12
C ASN A 31 9.11 16.73 -8.18
N VAL A 32 7.83 16.93 -7.82
CA VAL A 32 6.82 17.57 -8.65
C VAL A 32 6.08 18.60 -7.80
N GLU A 33 5.47 19.61 -8.44
CA GLU A 33 4.74 20.66 -7.72
C GLU A 33 3.53 20.09 -6.96
N ARG A 34 2.76 19.20 -7.60
CA ARG A 34 1.55 18.57 -7.06
C ARG A 34 1.31 17.21 -7.71
N GLY A 35 0.63 16.33 -6.99
CA GLY A 35 0.17 15.05 -7.50
C GLY A 35 0.16 13.96 -6.42
N GLU A 36 -0.89 13.15 -6.45
CA GLU A 36 -1.09 12.02 -5.56
C GLU A 36 -1.47 10.79 -6.41
N VAL A 37 -1.14 9.60 -5.93
CA VAL A 37 -1.44 8.32 -6.58
C VAL A 37 -2.11 7.41 -5.56
N GLU A 38 -3.32 6.98 -5.87
CA GLU A 38 -4.04 5.97 -5.10
C GLU A 38 -3.77 4.57 -5.68
N LEU A 39 -3.48 3.62 -4.80
CA LEU A 39 -3.27 2.22 -5.17
C LEU A 39 -3.68 1.29 -4.02
N GLN A 40 -3.93 0.04 -4.36
CA GLN A 40 -4.24 -1.01 -3.40
C GLN A 40 -3.27 -2.18 -3.61
N LEU A 41 -2.63 -2.61 -2.52
CA LEU A 41 -1.83 -3.83 -2.50
C LEU A 41 -2.71 -4.99 -2.03
N GLN A 42 -2.55 -6.15 -2.68
CA GLN A 42 -3.19 -7.39 -2.27
C GLN A 42 -2.16 -8.51 -2.22
N TRP A 43 -2.17 -9.27 -1.14
CA TRP A 43 -1.41 -10.51 -1.05
C TRP A 43 -2.19 -11.66 -1.69
N ILE A 44 -1.54 -12.41 -2.58
CA ILE A 44 -2.10 -13.58 -3.25
C ILE A 44 -1.18 -14.76 -2.99
N ASP A 45 -1.72 -15.80 -2.34
CA ASP A 45 -1.00 -17.05 -2.16
C ASP A 45 -1.01 -17.87 -3.44
N LEU A 46 0.19 -18.19 -3.94
CA LEU A 46 0.35 -19.02 -5.14
C LEU A 46 0.55 -20.49 -4.73
N PRO A 47 -0.34 -21.42 -5.14
CA PRO A 47 -0.21 -22.83 -4.79
C PRO A 47 1.09 -23.41 -5.37
N GLY A 48 1.89 -24.07 -4.52
CA GLY A 48 3.17 -24.68 -4.90
C GLY A 48 4.37 -23.73 -4.84
N SER A 49 4.17 -22.45 -4.54
CA SER A 49 5.26 -21.55 -4.18
C SER A 49 5.82 -21.92 -2.80
N LYS A 50 7.14 -21.85 -2.62
CA LYS A 50 7.71 -21.78 -1.28
C LYS A 50 7.33 -20.40 -0.76
N GLY A 51 6.29 -20.32 0.05
CA GLY A 51 5.79 -19.06 0.61
C GLY A 51 6.84 -18.35 1.49
N LEU A 52 6.38 -17.41 2.31
CA LEU A 52 7.17 -16.88 3.42
C LEU A 52 7.33 -17.92 4.54
#